data_AF-A0A960M7U1-F1
#
_entry.id   AF-A0A960M7U1-F1
#
_cell.length_a   1.000
_cell.length_b   1.000
_cell.length_c   1.000
_cell.angle_alpha   90.00
_cell.angle_beta   90.00
_cell.angle_gamma   90.00
#
_symmetry.space_group_name_H-M   'P 1'
#
loop_
_entity.id
_entity.type
_entity.pdbx_description
1 polymer ?
#
loop_
_entity_poly.entity_id
_entity_poly.type
_entity_poly.pdbx_seq_one_letter_code
_entity_poly.pdbx_strand_id
1 'polypeptide(L)'
;MSLPPKKGKIQGVKRQLILDLQTFLWRFEQGGYSRDSMHEVLEFLETALESEAHEIGGAIEEHISKMITDCHAYAEGKGNPKDVVRDLDQLRQDLEK
;
A
#
# COMPACT_ATOMS: atom_id res chain seq x y z
N MET A 1 -24.80 7.02 -30.78
CA MET A 1 -24.46 7.99 -29.73
C MET A 1 -23.46 7.32 -28.80
N SER A 2 -22.19 7.73 -28.84
CA SER A 2 -21.13 7.11 -28.04
C SER A 2 -21.12 7.72 -26.63
N LEU A 3 -21.27 6.88 -25.61
CA LEU A 3 -21.14 7.27 -24.21
C LEU A 3 -19.69 7.72 -23.94
N PRO A 4 -19.46 8.81 -23.20
CA PRO A 4 -18.11 9.21 -22.81
C PRO A 4 -17.50 8.16 -21.86
N PRO A 5 -16.20 7.87 -21.98
CA PRO A 5 -15.56 6.89 -21.11
C PRO A 5 -15.58 7.40 -19.66
N LYS A 6 -15.89 6.51 -18.72
CA LYS A 6 -15.87 6.70 -17.26
C LYS A 6 -14.44 6.98 -16.75
N LYS A 7 -13.79 8.05 -17.22
CA LYS A 7 -12.42 8.42 -16.81
C LYS A 7 -12.35 9.03 -15.40
N GLY A 8 -13.49 9.32 -14.76
CA GLY A 8 -13.55 9.94 -13.43
C GLY A 8 -13.54 8.98 -12.23
N LYS A 9 -13.81 7.68 -12.41
CA LYS A 9 -13.83 6.71 -11.29
C LYS A 9 -12.45 6.16 -10.96
N ILE A 10 -11.72 5.80 -12.01
CA ILE A 10 -10.40 5.15 -12.00
C ILE A 10 -9.36 5.97 -11.23
N GLN A 11 -9.35 7.29 -11.48
CA GLN A 11 -8.42 8.21 -10.81
C GLN A 11 -8.70 8.37 -9.31
N GLY A 12 -9.94 8.10 -8.87
CA GLY A 12 -10.35 8.16 -7.48
C GLY A 12 -9.89 6.94 -6.68
N VAL A 13 -9.91 5.75 -7.27
CA VAL A 13 -9.55 4.52 -6.56
C VAL A 13 -8.04 4.40 -6.36
N LYS A 14 -7.24 4.70 -7.40
CA LYS A 14 -5.78 4.80 -7.26
C LYS A 14 -5.38 5.77 -6.15
N ARG A 15 -6.04 6.93 -6.08
CA ARG A 15 -5.76 7.94 -5.05
C ARG A 15 -6.17 7.50 -3.65
N GLN A 16 -7.28 6.76 -3.54
CA GLN A 16 -7.74 6.21 -2.27
C GLN A 16 -6.76 5.17 -1.73
N LEU A 17 -6.30 4.22 -2.57
CA LEU A 17 -5.30 3.23 -2.15
C LEU A 17 -4.00 3.90 -1.70
N ILE A 18 -3.55 4.94 -2.41
CA ILE A 18 -2.38 5.72 -2.02
C ILE A 18 -2.58 6.38 -0.64
N LEU A 19 -3.76 6.94 -0.36
CA LEU A 19 -4.07 7.53 0.94
C LEU A 19 -4.16 6.48 2.06
N ASP A 20 -4.73 5.31 1.77
CA ASP A 20 -4.83 4.21 2.72
C ASP A 20 -3.44 3.66 3.06
N LEU A 21 -2.56 3.55 2.06
CA LEU A 21 -1.14 3.23 2.25
C LEU A 21 -0.44 4.30 3.07
N GLN A 22 -0.56 5.57 2.72
CA GLN A 22 0.04 6.67 3.49
C GLN A 22 -0.44 6.68 4.96
N THR A 23 -1.71 6.37 5.20
CA THR A 23 -2.28 6.28 6.55
C THR A 23 -1.72 5.08 7.31
N PHE A 24 -1.58 3.94 6.64
CA PHE A 24 -0.94 2.76 7.20
C PHE A 24 0.52 3.05 7.57
N LEU A 25 1.30 3.63 6.65
CA LEU A 25 2.70 4.01 6.86
C LEU A 25 2.85 4.89 8.09
N TRP A 26 2.04 5.96 8.15
CA TRP A 26 2.09 6.90 9.25
C TRP A 26 1.76 6.23 10.59
N ARG A 27 0.74 5.36 10.65
CA ARG A 27 0.40 4.63 11.88
C ARG A 27 1.46 3.60 12.27
N PHE A 28 2.09 2.95 11.29
CA PHE A 28 3.16 1.99 11.51
C PHE A 28 4.39 2.64 12.16
N GLU A 29 4.83 3.80 11.66
CA GLU A 29 5.96 4.54 12.23
C GLU A 29 5.72 4.98 13.69
N GLN A 30 4.47 5.24 14.05
CA GLN A 30 4.09 5.60 15.43
C GLN A 30 4.00 4.39 16.37
N GLY A 31 4.28 3.17 15.88
CA GLY A 31 4.06 1.93 16.63
C GLY A 31 2.58 1.66 16.91
N GLY A 32 1.69 2.19 16.06
CA GLY A 32 0.23 2.18 16.26
C GLY A 32 -0.45 0.84 15.98
N TYR A 33 0.30 -0.20 15.61
CA TYR A 33 -0.24 -1.52 15.27
C TYR A 33 0.24 -2.60 16.22
N SER A 34 -0.70 -3.41 16.72
CA SER A 34 -0.41 -4.76 17.17
C SER A 34 -0.19 -5.67 15.95
N ARG A 35 0.46 -6.81 16.16
CA ARG A 35 0.65 -7.84 15.11
C ARG A 35 -0.67 -8.16 14.39
N ASP A 36 -1.74 -8.45 15.13
CA ASP A 36 -3.03 -8.84 14.55
C ASP A 36 -3.66 -7.69 13.74
N SER A 37 -3.66 -6.47 14.28
CA SER A 37 -4.19 -5.30 13.55
C SER A 37 -3.36 -4.94 12.33
N MET A 38 -2.07 -5.24 12.34
CA MET A 38 -1.19 -5.05 11.19
C MET A 38 -1.54 -6.03 10.09
N HIS A 39 -1.74 -7.31 10.42
CA HIS A 39 -2.18 -8.33 9.46
C HIS A 39 -3.50 -7.94 8.80
N GLU A 40 -4.50 -7.49 9.57
CA GLU A 40 -5.79 -7.07 9.01
C GLU A 40 -5.65 -5.92 8.00
N VAL A 41 -4.79 -4.93 8.29
CA VAL A 41 -4.57 -3.81 7.36
C VAL A 41 -3.77 -4.23 6.14
N LEU A 42 -2.77 -5.10 6.30
CA LEU A 42 -1.99 -5.63 5.18
C LEU A 42 -2.87 -6.44 4.22
N GLU A 43 -3.72 -7.33 4.74
CA GLU A 43 -4.65 -8.12 3.93
C GLU A 43 -5.65 -7.24 3.18
N PHE A 44 -6.14 -6.16 3.81
CA PHE A 44 -6.96 -5.16 3.15
C PHE A 44 -6.21 -4.46 2.00
N LEU A 45 -4.96 -4.07 2.24
CA LEU A 45 -4.11 -3.41 1.23
C LEU A 45 -3.75 -4.36 0.08
N GLU A 46 -3.50 -5.64 0.33
CA GLU A 46 -3.29 -6.65 -0.71
C GLU A 46 -4.53 -6.82 -1.56
N THR A 47 -5.69 -7.01 -0.93
CA THR A 47 -6.96 -7.18 -1.64
C THR A 47 -7.30 -5.96 -2.50
N ALA A 48 -7.05 -4.76 -1.96
CA ALA A 48 -7.27 -3.51 -2.67
C ALA A 48 -6.25 -3.33 -3.81
N LEU A 49 -5.00 -3.74 -3.61
CA LEU A 49 -3.97 -3.74 -4.65
C LEU A 49 -4.33 -4.73 -5.77
N GLU A 50 -4.74 -5.96 -5.46
CA GLU A 50 -5.11 -6.98 -6.45
C GLU A 50 -6.34 -6.58 -7.28
N SER A 51 -7.35 -5.98 -6.65
CA SER A 51 -8.53 -5.46 -7.34
C SER A 51 -8.19 -4.36 -8.34
N GLU A 52 -7.20 -3.54 -7.99
CA GLU A 52 -6.84 -2.31 -8.71
C GLU A 52 -5.49 -2.42 -9.45
N ALA A 53 -4.87 -3.59 -9.47
CA ALA A 53 -3.54 -3.83 -10.03
C ALA A 53 -3.47 -3.37 -11.49
N HIS A 54 -4.53 -3.66 -12.26
CA HIS A 54 -4.63 -3.24 -13.66
C HIS A 54 -4.70 -1.72 -13.86
N GLU A 55 -5.12 -0.95 -12.84
CA GLU A 55 -5.25 0.52 -12.87
C GLU A 55 -4.01 1.21 -12.27
N ILE A 56 -3.34 0.57 -11.32
CA ILE A 56 -2.17 1.10 -10.63
C ILE A 56 -0.93 0.94 -11.49
N GLY A 57 -0.70 -0.28 -12.00
CA GLY A 57 0.24 -0.70 -13.02
C GLY A 57 1.68 -0.20 -12.89
N GLY A 58 2.64 -1.12 -12.92
CA GLY A 58 4.07 -0.81 -13.05
C GLY A 58 4.77 -0.62 -11.70
N ALA A 59 5.73 0.30 -11.62
CA ALA A 59 6.66 0.40 -10.50
C ALA A 59 6.01 0.63 -9.12
N ILE A 60 4.84 1.28 -9.06
CA ILE A 60 4.12 1.56 -7.81
C ILE A 60 3.48 0.27 -7.26
N GLU A 61 2.91 -0.56 -8.12
CA GLU A 61 2.31 -1.85 -7.72
C GLU A 61 3.37 -2.79 -7.14
N GLU A 62 4.51 -2.93 -7.82
CA GLU A 62 5.65 -3.73 -7.34
C GLU A 62 6.16 -3.22 -5.99
N HIS A 63 6.22 -1.90 -5.80
CA HIS A 63 6.69 -1.30 -4.54
C HIS A 63 5.73 -1.57 -3.38
N ILE A 64 4.42 -1.44 -3.62
CA ILE A 64 3.39 -1.70 -2.60
C ILE A 64 3.39 -3.20 -2.24
N SER A 65 3.45 -4.08 -3.24
CA SER A 65 3.50 -5.53 -3.04
C SER A 65 4.72 -5.95 -2.20
N LYS A 66 5.90 -5.39 -2.52
CA LYS A 66 7.11 -5.61 -1.73
C LYS A 66 6.96 -5.11 -0.29
N MET A 67 6.45 -3.89 -0.11
CA MET A 67 6.24 -3.29 1.21
C MET A 67 5.30 -4.16 2.07
N ILE A 68 4.19 -4.64 1.51
CA ILE A 68 3.26 -5.49 2.25
C ILE A 68 3.95 -6.81 2.65
N THR A 69 4.74 -7.40 1.77
CA THR A 69 5.53 -8.61 2.06
C THR A 69 6.50 -8.38 3.22
N ASP A 70 7.23 -7.26 3.22
CA ASP A 70 8.19 -6.93 4.28
C ASP A 70 7.48 -6.66 5.62
N CYS A 71 6.32 -6.00 5.59
CA CYS A 71 5.47 -5.82 6.77
C CYS A 71 4.95 -7.16 7.31
N HIS A 72 4.53 -8.10 6.46
CA HIS A 72 4.14 -9.45 6.88
C HIS A 72 5.30 -10.19 7.54
N ALA A 73 6.49 -10.15 6.93
CA ALA A 73 7.68 -10.76 7.51
C ALA A 73 7.98 -10.19 8.90
N TYR A 74 7.88 -8.86 9.07
CA TYR A 74 8.04 -8.21 10.37
C TYR A 74 6.95 -8.63 11.36
N ALA A 75 5.69 -8.69 10.94
CA ALA A 75 4.56 -9.15 11.75
C ALA A 75 4.82 -10.55 12.32
N GLU A 76 5.30 -11.46 11.46
CA GLU A 76 5.64 -12.83 11.83
C GLU A 76 6.91 -12.96 12.70
N GLY A 77 7.62 -11.86 12.96
CA GLY A 77 8.89 -11.86 13.69
C GLY A 77 10.08 -12.39 12.89
N LYS A 78 9.94 -12.52 11.57
CA LYS A 78 10.97 -12.98 10.63
C LYS A 78 11.67 -11.81 9.91
N GLY A 79 11.06 -10.64 9.93
CA GLY A 79 11.53 -9.43 9.25
C GLY A 79 12.24 -8.45 10.17
N ASN A 80 13.06 -7.59 9.57
CA ASN A 80 13.77 -6.53 10.27
C ASN A 80 12.98 -5.22 10.15
N PRO A 81 12.60 -4.57 11.27
CA PRO A 81 11.82 -3.32 11.22
C PRO A 81 12.52 -2.21 10.45
N LYS A 82 13.87 -2.22 10.35
CA LYS A 82 14.60 -1.22 9.58
C LYS A 82 14.43 -1.37 8.07
N ASP A 83 14.25 -2.59 7.58
CA ASP A 83 13.99 -2.85 6.17
C ASP A 83 12.58 -2.36 5.82
N VAL A 84 11.60 -2.68 6.68
CA VAL A 84 10.24 -2.14 6.57
C VAL A 84 10.27 -0.62 6.51
N VAL A 85 10.87 0.06 7.50
CA VAL A 85 10.96 1.53 7.54
C VAL A 85 11.65 2.12 6.31
N ARG A 86 12.68 1.47 5.76
CA ARG A 86 13.35 1.94 4.54
C ARG A 86 12.44 1.83 3.32
N ASP A 87 11.78 0.68 3.16
CA ASP A 87 10.83 0.46 2.06
C ASP A 87 9.58 1.35 2.21
N LEU A 88 9.17 1.66 3.45
CA LEU A 88 8.15 2.67 3.77
C LEU A 88 8.56 4.08 3.31
N ASP A 89 9.78 4.53 3.64
CA ASP A 89 10.25 5.87 3.26
C ASP A 89 10.40 6.00 1.74
N GLN A 90 10.88 4.95 1.07
CA GLN A 90 11.00 4.92 -0.38
C GLN A 90 9.63 4.96 -1.06
N LEU A 91 8.66 4.16 -0.59
CA LEU A 91 7.29 4.21 -1.09
C LEU A 91 6.67 5.60 -0.89
N ARG A 92 6.91 6.24 0.27
CA ARG A 92 6.45 7.62 0.51
C ARG A 92 7.01 8.58 -0.56
N GLN A 93 8.31 8.54 -0.81
CA GLN A 93 8.96 9.40 -1.81
C GLN A 93 8.45 9.17 -3.24
N ASP A 94 8.14 7.93 -3.60
CA ASP A 94 7.59 7.60 -4.92
C ASP A 94 6.12 8.02 -5.06
N LEU A 95 5.37 8.07 -3.96
CA LEU A 95 3.98 8.54 -3.92
C LEU A 95 3.85 10.07 -3.88
N GLU A 96 4.89 10.78 -3.41
CA GLU A 96 4.94 12.25 -3.33
C GLU A 96 5.47 12.93 -4.63
N LYS A 97 5.95 12.15 -5.61
CA LYS A 97 6.42 12.63 -6.93
C LYS A 97 5.31 12.68 -7.97
#